data_AF-A0A5B8MFG6-F1
#
_entry.id   AF-A0A5B8MFG6-F1
#
_cell.length_a   1.000
_cell.length_b   1.000
_cell.length_c   1.000
_cell.angle_alpha   90.00
_cell.angle_beta   90.00
_cell.angle_gamma   90.00
#
_symmetry.space_group_name_H-M   'P 1'
#
loop_
_entity.id
_entity.type
_entity.pdbx_description
1 polymer ?
#
loop_
_entity_poly.entity_id
_entity_poly.type
_entity_poly.pdbx_seq_one_letter_code
_entity_poly.pdbx_strand_id
1 'polypeptide(L)'
;MRSVGLLVAALLALGSASAQAVDVKVCAAADKEYLACMEMVKTFFSGGGGAEGQVEEDDDMGGDDTGPVSDDGRRRRSLLASQFNWECVKPAAGEDSVLEMISTGACNFGMDMDAHDVYDANKDYGFEAIAAEDYTGSGKGLTYYGVAVVPASVCEANPKVSLADLKGSRSCHTGYKRTSGWTIPLASIVSIERDASGVEAISNKKDYEIMLEYFPQMCAPSGPEEVQDQMCANCIGDCKRDSDPYSGYAGSLRCLMEGGGDVAFMKETTSQDYAADGNDPQPWSSVSKADLKLVCPDGGCADVDDFDGCNYARIPSHMVAVSAKELPVDEIRAAFMDAASTPAFANWLSTKPALFKAGTKGMVPIQEDTITYMGRLVDVYAILEDLGYY
;
A
#
# COMPACT_ATOMS: atom_id res chain seq x y z
N MET A 1 3.09 -23.57 -82.33
CA MET A 1 4.10 -23.18 -81.32
C MET A 1 3.41 -22.63 -80.09
N ARG A 2 3.45 -23.41 -78.99
CA ARG A 2 3.67 -23.02 -77.57
C ARG A 2 2.76 -21.93 -76.96
N SER A 3 2.21 -22.01 -75.75
CA SER A 3 2.13 -22.99 -74.64
C SER A 3 0.99 -22.44 -73.73
N VAL A 4 -0.02 -23.22 -73.35
CA VAL A 4 -0.17 -23.91 -72.05
C VAL A 4 0.05 -23.03 -70.81
N GLY A 5 -1.07 -22.65 -70.17
CA GLY A 5 -1.39 -22.83 -68.74
C GLY A 5 -0.53 -22.19 -67.66
N LEU A 6 -1.15 -21.39 -66.79
CA LEU A 6 -1.24 -21.69 -65.35
C LEU A 6 -2.25 -20.74 -64.67
N LEU A 7 -3.35 -21.32 -64.19
CA LEU A 7 -4.22 -20.73 -63.16
C LEU A 7 -3.49 -20.92 -61.83
N VAL A 8 -3.06 -19.84 -61.17
CA VAL A 8 -2.57 -19.92 -59.78
C VAL A 8 -3.73 -19.52 -58.88
N ALA A 9 -4.41 -20.53 -58.34
CA ALA A 9 -5.30 -20.36 -57.20
C ALA A 9 -4.43 -20.06 -55.98
N ALA A 10 -4.47 -18.82 -55.49
CA ALA A 10 -3.90 -18.48 -54.19
C ALA A 10 -4.84 -19.05 -53.11
N LEU A 11 -4.43 -20.18 -52.51
CA LEU A 11 -5.00 -20.63 -51.24
C LEU A 11 -4.68 -19.56 -50.18
N LEU A 12 -5.70 -18.84 -49.74
CA LEU A 12 -5.70 -18.16 -48.45
C LEU A 12 -5.68 -19.23 -47.36
N ALA A 13 -4.49 -19.66 -46.97
CA ALA A 13 -4.29 -20.33 -45.70
C ALA A 13 -4.49 -19.28 -44.59
N LEU A 14 -5.73 -19.10 -44.14
CA LEU A 14 -6.03 -18.55 -42.83
C LEU A 14 -5.49 -19.55 -41.81
N GLY A 15 -4.20 -19.44 -41.50
CA GLY A 15 -3.66 -20.02 -40.29
C GLY A 15 -4.34 -19.34 -39.11
N SER A 16 -5.25 -20.06 -38.46
CA SER A 16 -5.73 -19.75 -37.13
C SER A 16 -4.53 -19.80 -36.19
N ALA A 17 -3.86 -18.67 -36.00
CA ALA A 17 -2.97 -18.49 -34.86
C ALA A 17 -3.85 -18.63 -33.62
N SER A 18 -3.79 -19.78 -32.95
CA SER A 18 -4.30 -19.89 -31.59
C SER A 18 -3.54 -18.85 -30.78
N ALA A 19 -4.23 -17.81 -30.31
CA ALA A 19 -3.64 -16.90 -29.33
C ALA A 19 -3.16 -17.77 -28.16
N GLN A 20 -1.84 -17.82 -27.96
CA GLN A 20 -1.26 -18.60 -26.87
C GLN A 20 -1.68 -17.91 -25.58
N ALA A 21 -2.30 -18.66 -24.66
CA ALA A 21 -2.71 -18.12 -23.37
C ALA A 21 -1.47 -17.57 -22.64
N VAL A 22 -1.63 -16.41 -22.01
CA VAL A 22 -0.57 -15.77 -21.23
C VAL A 22 -0.57 -16.34 -19.82
N ASP A 23 0.57 -16.82 -19.35
CA ASP A 23 0.70 -17.43 -18.02
C ASP A 23 0.80 -16.35 -16.93
N VAL A 24 -0.17 -16.36 -16.00
CA VAL A 24 -0.22 -15.50 -14.82
C VAL A 24 0.24 -16.32 -13.61
N LYS A 25 1.43 -16.00 -13.12
CA LYS A 25 2.11 -16.72 -12.04
C LYS A 25 2.00 -15.95 -10.75
N VAL A 26 1.07 -16.36 -9.89
CA VAL A 26 0.81 -15.72 -8.59
C VAL A 26 1.89 -16.14 -7.58
N CYS A 27 2.56 -15.14 -7.00
CA CYS A 27 3.55 -15.35 -5.94
C CYS A 27 2.85 -15.76 -4.64
N ALA A 28 3.23 -16.90 -4.07
CA ALA A 28 2.74 -17.35 -2.77
C ALA A 28 3.91 -17.77 -1.87
N ALA A 29 4.39 -16.84 -1.04
CA ALA A 29 5.60 -16.96 -0.22
C ALA A 29 5.47 -17.97 0.93
N ALA A 30 4.24 -18.33 1.33
CA ALA A 30 4.00 -19.33 2.36
C ALA A 30 3.03 -20.44 1.92
N ASP A 31 3.09 -21.60 2.58
CA ASP A 31 2.16 -22.73 2.31
C ASP A 31 0.69 -22.32 2.45
N LYS A 32 0.36 -21.50 3.45
CA LYS A 32 -0.99 -20.95 3.66
C LYS A 32 -1.44 -20.04 2.50
N GLU A 33 -0.52 -19.25 1.93
CA GLU A 33 -0.78 -18.38 0.79
C GLU A 33 -0.97 -19.21 -0.47
N TYR A 34 -0.17 -20.26 -0.65
CA TYR A 34 -0.29 -21.14 -1.80
C TYR A 34 -1.63 -21.86 -1.81
N LEU A 35 -2.09 -22.36 -0.66
CA LEU A 35 -3.41 -22.99 -0.55
C LEU A 35 -4.54 -22.00 -0.85
N ALA A 36 -4.45 -20.77 -0.34
CA ALA A 36 -5.40 -19.70 -0.64
C ALA A 36 -5.37 -19.31 -2.13
N CYS A 37 -4.19 -19.28 -2.75
CA CYS A 37 -4.04 -19.04 -4.19
C CYS A 37 -4.73 -20.11 -5.02
N MET A 38 -4.51 -21.39 -4.70
CA MET A 38 -5.14 -22.49 -5.42
C MET A 38 -6.67 -22.41 -5.32
N GLU A 39 -7.20 -22.04 -4.16
CA GLU A 39 -8.64 -21.80 -3.98
C GLU A 39 -9.13 -20.63 -4.83
N MET A 40 -8.42 -19.50 -4.82
CA MET A 40 -8.74 -18.31 -5.62
C MET A 40 -8.77 -18.62 -7.11
N VAL A 41 -7.70 -19.23 -7.64
CA VAL A 41 -7.57 -19.60 -9.04
C VAL A 41 -8.68 -20.55 -9.47
N LYS A 42 -8.95 -21.58 -8.65
CA LYS A 42 -10.02 -22.55 -8.93
C LYS A 42 -11.40 -21.90 -8.94
N THR A 43 -11.67 -20.99 -8.02
CA THR A 43 -13.00 -20.44 -7.80
C THR A 43 -13.34 -19.31 -8.77
N PHE A 44 -12.37 -18.46 -9.08
CA PHE A 44 -12.61 -17.21 -9.80
C PHE A 44 -12.01 -17.15 -11.20
N PHE A 45 -10.98 -17.96 -11.48
CA PHE A 45 -10.21 -17.86 -12.73
C PHE A 45 -10.22 -19.15 -13.57
N SER A 46 -10.68 -20.28 -13.02
CA SER A 46 -10.79 -21.56 -13.73
C SER A 46 -12.16 -21.72 -14.38
N GLY A 47 -12.43 -20.93 -15.42
CA GLY A 47 -13.74 -20.87 -16.11
C GLY A 47 -13.72 -21.09 -17.62
N GLY A 48 -12.60 -21.55 -18.19
CA GLY A 48 -12.38 -21.72 -19.64
C GLY A 48 -12.61 -23.13 -20.20
N GLY A 49 -13.35 -24.01 -19.54
CA GLY A 49 -13.61 -25.36 -20.05
C GLY A 49 -14.71 -26.09 -19.28
N GLY A 50 -15.86 -26.30 -19.94
CA GLY A 50 -16.93 -27.15 -19.45
C GLY A 50 -18.23 -26.42 -19.11
N ALA A 51 -18.86 -25.80 -20.11
CA ALA A 51 -20.32 -25.78 -20.12
C ALA A 51 -20.79 -27.21 -20.42
N GLU A 52 -20.94 -28.05 -19.40
CA GLU A 52 -21.87 -29.18 -19.52
C GLU A 52 -23.27 -28.58 -19.52
N GLY A 53 -23.88 -28.60 -20.71
CA GLY A 53 -25.24 -28.17 -20.91
C GLY A 53 -26.19 -29.01 -20.06
N GLN A 54 -26.94 -28.34 -19.20
CA GLN A 54 -28.31 -28.74 -18.94
C GLN A 54 -29.19 -27.76 -19.71
N VAL A 55 -29.62 -28.21 -20.88
CA VAL A 55 -30.84 -27.71 -21.49
C VAL A 55 -31.97 -28.25 -20.61
N GLU A 56 -32.45 -27.43 -19.69
CA GLU A 56 -33.79 -27.63 -19.13
C GLU A 56 -34.77 -26.94 -20.08
N GLU A 57 -35.63 -27.75 -20.70
CA GLU A 57 -36.76 -27.27 -21.50
C GLU A 57 -37.72 -26.48 -20.63
N ASP A 58 -38.26 -25.43 -21.25
CA ASP A 58 -39.19 -24.45 -20.70
C ASP A 58 -40.44 -25.10 -20.08
N ASP A 59 -40.85 -24.59 -18.91
CA ASP A 59 -42.27 -24.43 -18.59
C ASP A 59 -42.52 -23.02 -18.04
N ASP A 60 -43.27 -22.28 -18.84
CA ASP A 60 -43.77 -20.91 -18.70
C ASP A 60 -44.55 -20.70 -17.38
N MET A 61 -44.26 -19.61 -16.65
CA MET A 61 -45.24 -18.72 -15.99
C MET A 61 -44.56 -17.43 -15.50
N GLY A 62 -45.06 -16.28 -15.95
CA GLY A 62 -44.42 -14.98 -15.82
C GLY A 62 -44.50 -14.29 -14.45
N GLY A 63 -43.74 -13.19 -14.32
CA GLY A 63 -43.91 -12.20 -13.25
C GLY A 63 -42.65 -11.46 -12.81
N ASP A 64 -42.39 -10.33 -13.47
CA ASP A 64 -41.87 -9.04 -12.97
C ASP A 64 -40.40 -8.83 -12.51
N ASP A 65 -39.79 -7.86 -13.20
CA ASP A 65 -38.69 -6.94 -12.88
C ASP A 65 -37.45 -7.42 -12.09
N THR A 66 -36.47 -7.96 -12.81
CA THR A 66 -35.04 -7.67 -12.54
C THR A 66 -34.36 -7.29 -13.85
N GLY A 67 -33.77 -6.09 -13.90
CA GLY A 67 -33.13 -5.57 -15.09
C GLY A 67 -32.02 -6.49 -15.63
N PRO A 68 -31.80 -6.53 -16.96
CA PRO A 68 -30.88 -7.47 -17.56
C PRO A 68 -29.44 -7.12 -17.16
N VAL A 69 -28.76 -8.05 -16.49
CA VAL A 69 -27.30 -8.12 -16.59
C VAL A 69 -27.00 -8.37 -18.06
N SER A 70 -26.53 -7.35 -18.77
CA SER A 70 -26.32 -7.42 -20.22
C SER A 70 -25.45 -8.62 -20.61
N ASP A 71 -25.92 -9.43 -21.57
CA ASP A 71 -25.21 -10.57 -22.19
C ASP A 71 -23.76 -10.22 -22.59
N ASP A 72 -23.50 -8.94 -22.90
CA ASP A 72 -22.18 -8.39 -23.24
C ASP A 72 -21.14 -8.53 -22.10
N GLY A 73 -21.55 -8.33 -20.85
CA GLY A 73 -20.66 -8.46 -19.68
C GLY A 73 -20.31 -9.90 -19.30
N ARG A 74 -21.15 -10.88 -19.68
CA ARG A 74 -20.88 -12.31 -19.49
C ARG A 74 -19.96 -12.83 -20.60
N ARG A 75 -20.17 -12.38 -21.84
CA ARG A 75 -19.29 -12.68 -22.98
C ARG A 75 -17.89 -12.08 -22.83
N ARG A 76 -17.75 -10.83 -22.39
CA ARG A 76 -16.43 -10.22 -22.10
C ARG A 76 -15.65 -11.00 -21.05
N ARG A 77 -16.29 -11.40 -19.94
CA ARG A 77 -15.67 -12.24 -18.89
C ARG A 77 -15.19 -13.59 -19.42
N SER A 78 -16.00 -14.27 -20.22
CA SER A 78 -15.62 -15.55 -20.85
C SER A 78 -14.50 -15.39 -21.88
N LEU A 79 -14.40 -14.25 -22.55
CA LEU A 79 -13.37 -13.97 -23.55
C LEU A 79 -12.04 -13.56 -22.92
N LEU A 80 -12.03 -12.89 -21.77
CA LEU A 80 -10.80 -12.54 -21.03
C LEU A 80 -10.28 -13.72 -20.20
N ALA A 81 -11.17 -14.50 -19.57
CA ALA A 81 -10.77 -15.69 -18.79
C ALA A 81 -10.16 -16.81 -19.63
N SER A 82 -10.45 -16.86 -20.94
CA SER A 82 -9.84 -17.82 -21.88
C SER A 82 -8.48 -17.36 -22.44
N GLN A 83 -8.02 -16.15 -22.09
CA GLN A 83 -6.73 -15.60 -22.53
C GLN A 83 -5.60 -15.78 -21.51
N PHE A 84 -5.94 -16.10 -20.26
CA PHE A 84 -4.97 -16.17 -19.16
C PHE A 84 -4.97 -17.55 -18.51
N ASN A 85 -3.79 -18.13 -18.36
CA ASN A 85 -3.58 -19.36 -17.59
C ASN A 85 -3.03 -18.99 -16.22
N TRP A 86 -3.86 -19.11 -15.18
CA TRP A 86 -3.49 -18.74 -13.82
C TRP A 86 -2.84 -19.92 -13.09
N GLU A 87 -1.64 -19.71 -12.57
CA GLU A 87 -0.90 -20.68 -11.78
C GLU A 87 -0.39 -20.06 -10.46
N CYS A 88 -0.30 -20.89 -9.43
CA CYS A 88 0.26 -20.51 -8.13
C CYS A 88 1.69 -21.02 -8.04
N VAL A 89 2.62 -20.15 -7.64
CA VAL A 89 4.03 -20.50 -7.50
C VAL A 89 4.42 -20.47 -6.03
N LYS A 90 5.14 -21.50 -5.58
CA LYS A 90 5.77 -21.55 -4.25
C LYS A 90 7.21 -21.02 -4.33
N PRO A 91 7.76 -20.51 -3.21
CA PRO A 91 9.16 -20.16 -3.14
C PRO A 91 10.05 -21.38 -3.44
N ALA A 92 11.12 -21.14 -4.18
CA ALA A 92 12.27 -22.04 -4.20
C ALA A 92 12.94 -22.05 -2.82
N ALA A 93 13.74 -23.08 -2.53
CA ALA A 93 14.43 -23.15 -1.24
C ALA A 93 15.33 -21.93 -1.03
N GLY A 94 15.02 -21.11 -0.01
CA GLY A 94 15.77 -19.90 0.33
C GLY A 94 15.09 -18.58 -0.05
N GLU A 95 13.93 -18.61 -0.72
CA GLU A 95 13.06 -17.43 -0.90
C GLU A 95 12.05 -17.36 0.27
N ASP A 96 11.93 -16.20 0.91
CA ASP A 96 11.05 -16.00 2.07
C ASP A 96 10.01 -14.86 1.92
N SER A 97 10.08 -14.10 0.83
CA SER A 97 9.15 -12.99 0.55
C SER A 97 8.69 -12.93 -0.91
N VAL A 98 7.56 -12.25 -1.16
CA VAL A 98 7.03 -12.02 -2.51
C VAL A 98 8.02 -11.25 -3.38
N LEU A 99 8.70 -10.24 -2.82
CA LEU A 99 9.69 -9.45 -3.54
C LEU A 99 10.91 -10.29 -3.95
N GLU A 100 11.38 -11.20 -3.09
CA GLU A 100 12.45 -12.14 -3.46
C GLU A 100 12.04 -13.07 -4.60
N MET A 101 10.82 -13.62 -4.57
CA MET A 101 10.30 -14.44 -5.67
C MET A 101 10.18 -13.66 -6.99
N ILE A 102 9.83 -12.37 -6.91
CA ILE A 102 9.82 -11.48 -8.08
C ILE A 102 11.24 -11.25 -8.59
N SER A 103 12.21 -11.05 -7.69
CA SER A 103 13.62 -10.80 -8.04
C SER A 103 14.27 -11.95 -8.81
N THR A 104 13.87 -13.19 -8.53
CA THR A 104 14.35 -14.39 -9.21
C THR A 104 13.60 -14.70 -10.50
N GLY A 105 12.51 -13.96 -10.79
CA GLY A 105 11.62 -14.21 -11.92
C GLY A 105 10.77 -15.47 -11.76
N ALA A 106 10.57 -15.95 -10.53
CA ALA A 106 9.77 -17.15 -10.27
C ALA A 106 8.28 -16.92 -10.56
N CYS A 107 7.79 -15.71 -10.35
CA CYS A 107 6.40 -15.30 -10.50
C CYS A 107 6.29 -13.90 -11.12
N ASN A 108 5.11 -13.56 -11.66
CA ASN A 108 4.86 -12.31 -12.38
C ASN A 108 3.58 -11.58 -11.92
N PHE A 109 2.95 -12.06 -10.84
CA PHE A 109 1.77 -11.48 -10.20
C PHE A 109 1.95 -11.51 -8.67
N GLY A 110 2.28 -10.36 -8.10
CA GLY A 110 2.49 -10.18 -6.66
C GLY A 110 1.20 -9.80 -5.93
N MET A 111 1.00 -10.38 -4.74
CA MET A 111 -0.15 -10.14 -3.86
C MET A 111 0.33 -9.72 -2.46
N ASP A 112 -0.54 -9.02 -1.71
CA ASP A 112 -0.26 -8.52 -0.35
C ASP A 112 1.05 -7.71 -0.24
N MET A 113 1.44 -7.02 -1.32
CA MET A 113 2.69 -6.25 -1.36
C MET A 113 2.49 -4.94 -0.61
N ASP A 114 3.38 -4.64 0.33
CA ASP A 114 3.35 -3.32 0.96
C ASP A 114 3.87 -2.23 0.00
N ALA A 115 3.77 -0.97 0.41
CA ALA A 115 4.17 0.14 -0.45
C ALA A 115 5.67 0.13 -0.79
N HIS A 116 6.53 -0.37 0.09
CA HIS A 116 7.97 -0.47 -0.18
C HIS A 116 8.25 -1.62 -1.17
N ASP A 117 7.62 -2.78 -0.96
CA ASP A 117 7.72 -3.90 -1.92
C ASP A 117 7.30 -3.49 -3.34
N VAL A 118 6.23 -2.71 -3.45
CA VAL A 118 5.75 -2.20 -4.76
C VAL A 118 6.71 -1.17 -5.36
N TYR A 119 7.33 -0.31 -4.55
CA TYR A 119 8.37 0.62 -5.03
C TYR A 119 9.56 -0.15 -5.62
N ASP A 120 10.10 -1.12 -4.89
CA ASP A 120 11.23 -1.93 -5.35
C ASP A 120 10.84 -2.76 -6.58
N ALA A 121 9.65 -3.37 -6.57
CA ALA A 121 9.18 -4.15 -7.70
C ALA A 121 8.95 -3.31 -8.97
N ASN A 122 8.44 -2.09 -8.83
CA ASN A 122 8.29 -1.16 -9.93
C ASN A 122 9.65 -0.72 -10.49
N LYS A 123 10.53 -0.24 -9.61
CA LYS A 123 11.86 0.29 -9.95
C LYS A 123 12.76 -0.75 -10.60
N ASP A 124 12.90 -1.91 -9.97
CA ASP A 124 13.93 -2.89 -10.32
C ASP A 124 13.42 -3.94 -11.32
N TYR A 125 12.13 -4.30 -11.23
CA TYR A 125 11.56 -5.40 -12.02
C TYR A 125 10.51 -4.95 -13.03
N GLY A 126 10.02 -3.70 -12.97
CA GLY A 126 9.02 -3.17 -13.89
C GLY A 126 7.61 -3.69 -13.60
N PHE A 127 7.28 -3.89 -12.32
CA PHE A 127 5.92 -4.24 -11.90
C PHE A 127 5.04 -3.00 -11.81
N GLU A 128 3.76 -3.14 -12.16
CA GLU A 128 2.75 -2.09 -12.02
C GLU A 128 1.66 -2.51 -11.05
N ALA A 129 1.35 -1.64 -10.08
CA ALA A 129 0.24 -1.81 -9.15
C ALA A 129 -1.10 -1.68 -9.90
N ILE A 130 -1.95 -2.70 -9.76
CA ILE A 130 -3.25 -2.79 -10.46
C ILE A 130 -4.45 -2.70 -9.53
N ALA A 131 -4.27 -3.00 -8.24
CA ALA A 131 -5.32 -2.92 -7.24
C ALA A 131 -4.74 -2.66 -5.84
N ALA A 132 -5.53 -2.05 -4.97
CA ALA A 132 -5.24 -1.83 -3.56
C ALA A 132 -6.32 -2.45 -2.68
N GLU A 133 -5.95 -2.94 -1.50
CA GLU A 133 -6.88 -3.53 -0.54
C GLU A 133 -7.79 -2.45 0.09
N ASP A 134 -9.10 -2.70 0.17
CA ASP A 134 -10.07 -1.87 0.89
C ASP A 134 -10.39 -2.51 2.25
N TYR A 135 -9.92 -1.87 3.33
CA TYR A 135 -10.21 -2.29 4.69
C TYR A 135 -11.51 -1.65 5.27
N THR A 136 -12.02 -0.60 4.65
CA THR A 136 -13.26 0.08 5.08
C THR A 136 -14.51 -0.61 4.56
N GLY A 137 -14.46 -1.15 3.34
CA GLY A 137 -15.62 -1.60 2.59
C GLY A 137 -16.41 -0.44 1.98
N SER A 138 -15.80 0.74 1.86
CA SER A 138 -16.42 1.94 1.29
C SER A 138 -16.21 2.08 -0.22
N GLY A 139 -15.46 1.15 -0.83
CA GLY A 139 -15.02 1.27 -2.22
C GLY A 139 -13.88 2.27 -2.40
N LYS A 140 -13.25 2.69 -1.30
CA LYS A 140 -12.03 3.50 -1.26
C LYS A 140 -10.96 2.69 -0.55
N GLY A 141 -9.80 2.49 -1.19
CA GLY A 141 -8.65 1.86 -0.55
C GLY A 141 -8.28 2.68 0.69
N LEU A 142 -7.98 2.02 1.81
CA LEU A 142 -7.56 2.77 2.99
C LEU A 142 -6.19 3.36 2.73
N THR A 143 -6.16 4.66 2.56
CA THR A 143 -4.93 5.43 2.55
C THR A 143 -4.95 6.34 3.74
N TYR A 144 -3.95 6.17 4.59
CA TYR A 144 -3.71 7.10 5.68
C TYR A 144 -2.54 8.01 5.30
N TYR A 145 -2.38 9.10 6.03
CA TYR A 145 -1.43 10.14 5.74
C TYR A 145 -0.47 10.30 6.90
N GLY A 146 0.83 10.31 6.60
CA GLY A 146 1.85 10.64 7.59
C GLY A 146 1.82 12.14 7.89
N VAL A 147 1.53 12.52 9.14
CA VAL A 147 1.43 13.91 9.57
C VAL A 147 2.36 14.20 10.75
N ALA A 148 2.72 15.47 10.91
CA ALA A 148 3.40 16.00 12.09
C ALA A 148 2.43 16.89 12.87
N VAL A 149 2.15 16.54 14.13
CA VAL A 149 1.19 17.24 14.99
C VAL A 149 1.92 17.99 16.08
N VAL A 150 1.53 19.23 16.33
CA VAL A 150 2.06 20.10 17.38
C VAL A 150 0.92 20.74 18.18
N PRO A 151 1.17 21.26 19.40
CA PRO A 151 0.22 22.11 20.08
C PRO A 151 -0.06 23.39 19.28
N ALA A 152 -1.29 23.89 19.30
CA ALA A 152 -1.68 25.09 18.54
C ALA A 152 -0.82 26.33 18.86
N SER A 153 -0.31 26.43 20.09
CA SER A 153 0.58 27.51 20.52
C SER A 153 1.87 27.61 19.71
N VAL A 154 2.37 26.50 19.13
CA VAL A 154 3.54 26.50 18.23
C VAL A 154 3.22 27.30 16.95
N CYS A 155 2.05 27.05 16.37
CA CYS A 155 1.57 27.75 15.18
C CYS A 155 1.18 29.21 15.46
N GLU A 156 0.64 29.49 16.65
CA GLU A 156 0.35 30.87 17.07
C GLU A 156 1.63 31.70 17.24
N ALA A 157 2.69 31.09 17.79
CA ALA A 157 4.00 31.72 17.94
C ALA A 157 4.72 31.91 16.59
N ASN A 158 4.61 30.94 15.69
CA ASN A 158 5.17 31.01 14.34
C ASN A 158 4.16 30.50 13.29
N PRO A 159 3.35 31.39 12.67
CA PRO A 159 2.36 31.00 11.66
C PRO A 159 2.94 30.39 10.37
N LYS A 160 4.26 30.46 10.18
CA LYS A 160 4.98 29.87 9.06
C LYS A 160 5.90 28.74 9.49
N VAL A 161 5.67 28.17 10.68
CA VAL A 161 6.47 27.05 11.21
C VAL A 161 6.56 25.93 10.18
N SER A 162 7.75 25.39 10.05
CA SER A 162 8.09 24.28 9.19
C SER A 162 8.76 23.19 10.03
N LEU A 163 8.95 22.00 9.45
CA LEU A 163 9.70 20.96 10.12
C LEU A 163 11.13 21.41 10.48
N ALA A 164 11.75 22.28 9.65
CA ALA A 164 13.08 22.86 9.89
C ALA A 164 13.15 23.66 11.21
N ASP A 165 12.07 24.35 11.57
CA ASP A 165 11.98 25.13 12.82
C ASP A 165 11.88 24.24 14.07
N LEU A 166 11.54 22.96 13.91
CA LEU A 166 11.41 22.00 15.00
C LEU A 166 12.74 21.28 15.33
N LYS A 167 13.83 21.60 14.63
CA LYS A 167 15.14 21.03 14.93
C LYS A 167 15.57 21.38 16.36
N GLY A 168 15.96 20.35 17.13
CA GLY A 168 16.33 20.45 18.54
C GLY A 168 15.16 20.33 19.52
N SER A 169 13.91 20.23 19.04
CA SER A 169 12.74 19.97 19.87
C SER A 169 12.70 18.52 20.38
N ARG A 170 11.76 18.23 21.29
CA ARG A 170 11.45 16.86 21.73
C ARG A 170 10.42 16.25 20.80
N SER A 171 10.57 14.99 20.42
CA SER A 171 9.65 14.34 19.48
C SER A 171 9.02 13.06 20.05
N CYS A 172 7.79 12.79 19.60
CA CYS A 172 7.02 11.59 19.90
C CYS A 172 6.83 10.79 18.60
N HIS A 173 7.21 9.51 18.62
CA HIS A 173 7.15 8.64 17.45
C HIS A 173 6.33 7.40 17.77
N THR A 174 5.59 6.90 16.78
CA THR A 174 4.84 5.63 16.93
C THR A 174 5.73 4.41 17.22
N GLY A 175 7.03 4.50 16.94
CA GLY A 175 8.02 3.44 17.11
C GLY A 175 9.13 3.51 16.07
N TYR A 176 10.31 3.04 16.43
CA TYR A 176 11.46 2.95 15.51
C TYR A 176 11.10 2.15 14.25
N LYS A 177 11.50 2.63 13.07
CA LYS A 177 11.20 2.05 11.74
C LYS A 177 9.71 1.83 11.40
N ARG A 178 8.76 2.55 12.02
CA ARG A 178 7.36 2.58 11.55
C ARG A 178 7.16 3.66 10.49
N THR A 179 6.35 3.40 9.47
CA THR A 179 6.21 4.27 8.29
C THR A 179 5.86 5.72 8.62
N SER A 180 4.71 6.00 9.24
CA SER A 180 4.31 7.38 9.58
C SER A 180 5.14 8.02 10.67
N GLY A 181 5.60 7.20 11.63
CA GLY A 181 6.26 7.70 12.82
C GLY A 181 7.77 7.80 12.72
N TRP A 182 8.41 7.22 11.71
CA TRP A 182 9.86 7.18 11.58
C TRP A 182 10.32 7.35 10.13
N THR A 183 9.89 6.47 9.22
CA THR A 183 10.36 6.44 7.82
C THR A 183 10.07 7.75 7.08
N ILE A 184 8.82 8.23 7.12
CA ILE A 184 8.40 9.49 6.48
C ILE A 184 9.09 10.72 7.12
N PRO A 185 9.09 10.89 8.46
CA PRO A 185 9.80 12.04 9.05
C PRO A 185 11.30 11.98 8.83
N LEU A 186 11.93 10.80 8.85
CA LEU A 186 13.34 10.62 8.51
C LEU A 186 13.65 11.11 7.10
N ALA A 187 12.90 10.67 6.08
CA ALA A 187 13.11 11.13 4.71
C ALA A 187 12.95 12.65 4.57
N SER A 188 11.97 13.22 5.28
CA SER A 188 11.75 14.68 5.31
C SER A 188 12.93 15.42 5.93
N ILE A 189 13.47 14.91 7.04
CA ILE A 189 14.66 15.45 7.72
C ILE A 189 15.90 15.32 6.85
N VAL A 190 16.11 14.16 6.22
CA VAL A 190 17.21 13.93 5.30
C VAL A 190 17.20 14.96 4.16
N SER A 191 16.03 15.23 3.58
CA SER A 191 15.86 16.27 2.56
C SER A 191 16.25 17.66 3.09
N ILE A 192 15.72 18.05 4.26
CA ILE A 192 16.03 19.33 4.91
C ILE A 192 17.52 19.48 5.19
N GLU A 193 18.18 18.45 5.72
CA GLU A 193 19.61 18.49 6.03
C GLU A 193 20.48 18.51 4.77
N ARG A 194 20.09 17.82 3.69
CA ARG A 194 20.75 17.91 2.38
C ARG A 194 20.71 19.35 1.86
N ASP A 195 19.55 19.98 1.92
CA ASP A 195 19.35 21.36 1.43
C ASP A 195 20.08 22.40 2.29
N ALA A 196 20.05 22.23 3.61
CA ALA A 196 20.64 23.19 4.54
C ALA A 196 22.17 23.05 4.67
N SER A 197 22.69 21.82 4.65
CA SER A 197 24.07 21.50 5.06
C SER A 197 24.86 20.70 4.02
N GLY A 198 24.25 20.33 2.89
CA GLY A 198 24.87 19.49 1.86
C GLY A 198 24.75 17.99 2.14
N VAL A 199 25.02 17.17 1.12
CA VAL A 199 24.90 15.69 1.19
C VAL A 199 25.88 15.09 2.20
N GLU A 200 27.02 15.75 2.44
CA GLU A 200 28.03 15.32 3.40
C GLU A 200 27.52 15.32 4.84
N ALA A 201 26.52 16.14 5.17
CA ALA A 201 25.96 16.25 6.52
C ALA A 201 25.21 14.98 6.97
N ILE A 202 24.72 14.19 6.02
CA ILE A 202 23.98 12.94 6.27
C ILE A 202 24.75 11.69 5.83
N SER A 203 25.87 11.87 5.12
CA SER A 203 26.64 10.78 4.53
C SER A 203 27.28 9.90 5.62
N ASN A 204 27.21 8.58 5.44
CA ASN A 204 27.73 7.56 6.39
C ASN A 204 27.08 7.60 7.78
N LYS A 205 25.92 8.20 7.92
CA LYS A 205 25.13 8.15 9.16
C LYS A 205 24.04 7.11 9.04
N LYS A 206 23.79 6.41 10.14
CA LYS A 206 22.61 5.59 10.29
C LYS A 206 21.38 6.48 10.50
N ASP A 207 20.22 5.93 10.22
CA ASP A 207 18.94 6.62 10.37
C ASP A 207 18.72 7.23 11.76
N TYR A 208 19.02 6.46 12.82
CA TYR A 208 18.86 6.94 14.18
C TYR A 208 19.87 8.04 14.54
N GLU A 209 21.04 8.07 13.92
CA GLU A 209 22.03 9.14 14.17
C GLU A 209 21.51 10.46 13.60
N ILE A 210 20.97 10.45 12.38
CA ILE A 210 20.33 11.61 11.77
C ILE A 210 19.14 12.09 12.61
N MET A 211 18.27 11.17 13.02
CA MET A 211 17.10 11.49 13.84
C MET A 211 17.49 12.05 15.21
N LEU A 212 18.56 11.55 15.84
CA LEU A 212 19.03 12.03 17.14
C LEU A 212 19.76 13.37 17.06
N GLU A 213 20.49 13.64 15.97
CA GLU A 213 21.06 14.97 15.73
C GLU A 213 19.96 16.02 15.50
N TYR A 214 18.84 15.60 14.91
CA TYR A 214 17.68 16.46 14.69
C TYR A 214 16.81 16.64 15.93
N PHE A 215 16.52 15.55 16.65
CA PHE A 215 15.73 15.49 17.87
C PHE A 215 16.53 14.79 18.98
N PRO A 216 17.29 15.54 19.80
CA PRO A 216 18.22 14.96 20.78
C PRO A 216 17.57 14.12 21.89
N GLN A 217 16.27 14.32 22.12
CA GLN A 217 15.47 13.59 23.09
C GLN A 217 14.11 13.27 22.47
N MET A 218 13.73 12.00 22.51
CA MET A 218 12.46 11.55 21.95
C MET A 218 11.83 10.41 22.74
N CYS A 219 10.61 10.04 22.37
CA CYS A 219 10.10 8.71 22.63
C CYS A 219 9.90 7.98 21.29
N ALA A 220 10.78 7.04 21.01
CA ALA A 220 10.75 6.16 19.84
C ALA A 220 10.95 4.70 20.30
N PRO A 221 9.85 3.99 20.66
CA PRO A 221 9.93 2.64 21.20
C PRO A 221 10.64 1.64 20.29
N SER A 222 11.38 0.73 20.92
CA SER A 222 12.19 -0.33 20.29
C SER A 222 13.27 0.18 19.33
N GLY A 223 13.89 1.33 19.65
CA GLY A 223 15.15 1.77 19.03
C GLY A 223 16.36 0.89 19.38
N PRO A 224 17.51 1.11 18.74
CA PRO A 224 18.74 0.35 19.02
C PRO A 224 19.23 0.54 20.45
N GLU A 225 19.77 -0.53 21.04
CA GLU A 225 20.19 -0.55 22.45
C GLU A 225 21.30 0.48 22.73
N GLU A 226 22.21 0.69 21.78
CA GLU A 226 23.34 1.62 21.92
C GLU A 226 22.93 3.10 22.07
N VAL A 227 21.72 3.46 21.67
CA VAL A 227 21.20 4.85 21.73
C VAL A 227 19.86 4.93 22.49
N GLN A 228 19.52 3.89 23.24
CA GLN A 228 18.24 3.76 23.91
C GLN A 228 17.98 4.92 24.89
N ASP A 229 18.99 5.39 25.61
CA ASP A 229 18.85 6.50 26.57
C ASP A 229 18.31 7.79 25.93
N GLN A 230 18.69 8.08 24.69
CA GLN A 230 18.23 9.28 23.98
C GLN A 230 16.89 9.03 23.26
N MET A 231 16.76 7.86 22.63
CA MET A 231 15.53 7.49 21.90
C MET A 231 14.34 7.24 22.82
N CYS A 232 14.58 6.89 24.08
CA CYS A 232 13.55 6.59 25.07
C CYS A 232 13.45 7.65 26.17
N ALA A 233 14.18 8.76 26.05
CA ALA A 233 14.27 9.80 27.07
C ALA A 233 12.90 10.30 27.54
N ASN A 234 11.93 10.35 26.62
CA ASN A 234 10.59 10.87 26.88
C ASN A 234 9.51 9.77 27.02
N CYS A 235 9.88 8.49 26.94
CA CYS A 235 8.93 7.41 27.13
C CYS A 235 8.58 7.23 28.61
N ILE A 236 7.38 6.69 28.89
CA ILE A 236 6.89 6.52 30.28
C ILE A 236 6.75 5.06 30.71
N GLY A 237 7.09 4.11 29.83
CA GLY A 237 7.06 2.68 30.10
C GLY A 237 8.42 2.01 29.89
N ASP A 238 8.40 0.82 29.29
CA ASP A 238 9.59 0.02 29.04
C ASP A 238 10.28 0.32 27.69
N CYS A 239 9.81 1.36 26.99
CA CYS A 239 10.27 1.75 25.65
C CYS A 239 10.28 0.57 24.65
N LYS A 240 9.33 -0.36 24.79
CA LYS A 240 9.11 -1.43 23.82
C LYS A 240 7.85 -1.19 23.05
N ARG A 241 7.88 -1.61 21.79
CA ARG A 241 6.73 -1.63 20.91
C ARG A 241 5.60 -2.42 21.57
N ASP A 242 4.39 -1.87 21.48
CA ASP A 242 3.12 -2.41 21.94
C ASP A 242 2.93 -2.50 23.47
N SER A 243 3.99 -2.40 24.29
CA SER A 243 3.89 -2.36 25.77
C SER A 243 4.13 -0.98 26.38
N ASP A 244 4.96 -0.13 25.75
CA ASP A 244 5.14 1.23 26.22
C ASP A 244 3.82 2.03 26.02
N PRO A 245 3.34 2.78 27.03
CA PRO A 245 2.11 3.56 26.89
C PRO A 245 2.16 4.64 25.80
N TYR A 246 3.35 5.08 25.38
CA TYR A 246 3.57 6.01 24.27
C TYR A 246 3.86 5.30 22.94
N SER A 247 3.79 3.97 22.88
CA SER A 247 3.93 3.21 21.63
C SER A 247 2.70 3.32 20.73
N GLY A 248 2.95 3.25 19.41
CA GLY A 248 1.92 3.25 18.38
C GLY A 248 1.30 4.62 18.13
N TYR A 249 0.26 4.66 17.30
CA TYR A 249 -0.40 5.91 16.90
C TYR A 249 -0.97 6.66 18.11
N ALA A 250 -1.85 6.02 18.88
CA ALA A 250 -2.47 6.60 20.06
C ALA A 250 -1.44 7.04 21.11
N GLY A 251 -0.42 6.21 21.36
CA GLY A 251 0.65 6.51 22.30
C GLY A 251 1.50 7.72 21.88
N SER A 252 1.78 7.87 20.58
CA SER A 252 2.52 9.03 20.06
C SER A 252 1.76 10.34 20.27
N LEU A 253 0.43 10.34 20.10
CA LEU A 253 -0.39 11.52 20.42
C LEU A 253 -0.44 11.77 21.92
N ARG A 254 -0.60 10.71 22.72
CA ARG A 254 -0.58 10.80 24.19
C ARG A 254 0.72 11.43 24.70
N CYS A 255 1.86 11.02 24.15
CA CYS A 255 3.17 11.59 24.45
C CYS A 255 3.20 13.11 24.24
N LEU A 256 2.58 13.62 23.16
CA LEU A 256 2.44 15.06 22.91
C LEU A 256 1.54 15.73 23.96
N MET A 257 0.35 15.16 24.20
CA MET A 257 -0.65 15.73 25.11
C MET A 257 -0.19 15.78 26.57
N GLU A 258 0.60 14.80 27.01
CA GLU A 258 1.18 14.73 28.35
C GLU A 258 2.50 15.52 28.46
N GLY A 259 2.91 16.23 27.39
CA GLY A 259 4.08 17.12 27.38
C GLY A 259 5.43 16.40 27.28
N GLY A 260 5.44 15.11 26.89
CA GLY A 260 6.64 14.33 26.61
C GLY A 260 7.37 14.76 25.34
N GLY A 261 6.67 15.38 24.38
CA GLY A 261 7.26 15.95 23.18
C GLY A 261 6.62 17.28 22.80
N ASP A 262 7.24 17.96 21.84
CA ASP A 262 6.78 19.21 21.23
C ASP A 262 6.17 18.95 19.84
N VAL A 263 6.49 17.80 19.22
CA VAL A 263 5.93 17.30 17.96
C VAL A 263 5.66 15.80 18.04
N ALA A 264 4.57 15.32 17.42
CA ALA A 264 4.26 13.91 17.25
C ALA A 264 4.10 13.51 15.78
N PHE A 265 4.71 12.40 15.39
CA PHE A 265 4.60 11.85 14.04
C PHE A 265 3.74 10.60 14.03
N MET A 266 2.64 10.62 13.28
CA MET A 266 1.63 9.55 13.29
C MET A 266 0.71 9.64 12.05
N LYS A 267 -0.31 8.77 11.98
CA LYS A 267 -1.36 8.91 10.96
C LYS A 267 -2.36 10.01 11.32
N GLU A 268 -2.96 10.63 10.33
CA GLU A 268 -3.92 11.74 10.41
C GLU A 268 -5.13 11.44 11.32
N THR A 269 -5.73 10.24 11.22
CA THR A 269 -6.96 9.96 11.98
C THR A 269 -6.74 9.95 13.48
N THR A 270 -5.49 9.80 13.93
CA THR A 270 -5.17 9.65 15.36
C THR A 270 -5.64 10.87 16.17
N SER A 271 -5.44 12.09 15.66
CA SER A 271 -5.93 13.31 16.31
C SER A 271 -7.46 13.42 16.25
N GLN A 272 -8.07 12.94 15.17
CA GLN A 272 -9.53 12.95 15.00
C GLN A 272 -10.22 11.97 15.94
N ASP A 273 -9.57 10.83 16.18
CA ASP A 273 -10.08 9.76 17.02
C ASP A 273 -9.84 10.08 18.50
N TYR A 274 -8.62 10.46 18.87
CA TYR A 274 -8.19 10.47 20.27
C TYR A 274 -8.03 11.86 20.91
N ALA A 275 -8.41 12.95 20.24
CA ALA A 275 -8.59 14.24 20.92
C ALA A 275 -9.72 14.16 21.97
N ALA A 276 -9.75 15.09 22.92
CA ALA A 276 -10.76 15.13 23.99
C ALA A 276 -12.20 15.24 23.46
N ASP A 277 -12.37 15.86 22.30
CA ASP A 277 -13.62 16.03 21.55
C ASP A 277 -13.63 15.19 20.24
N GLY A 278 -12.81 14.13 20.18
CA GLY A 278 -12.69 13.22 19.04
C GLY A 278 -13.72 12.10 19.02
N ASN A 279 -13.54 11.14 18.09
CA ASN A 279 -14.46 10.02 17.88
C ASN A 279 -14.40 8.93 18.97
N ASP A 280 -13.23 8.74 19.58
CA ASP A 280 -12.92 7.69 20.57
C ASP A 280 -11.96 8.21 21.67
N PRO A 281 -12.33 9.27 22.41
CA PRO A 281 -11.47 9.84 23.44
C PRO A 281 -11.15 8.81 24.54
N GLN A 282 -9.89 8.81 24.97
CA GLN A 282 -9.39 7.94 26.03
C GLN A 282 -9.25 8.73 27.35
N PRO A 283 -9.03 8.06 28.50
CA PRO A 283 -8.85 8.75 29.79
C PRO A 283 -7.69 9.76 29.82
N TRP A 284 -6.71 9.62 28.92
CA TRP A 284 -5.57 10.54 28.77
C TRP A 284 -5.80 11.65 27.75
N SER A 285 -6.90 11.62 27.00
CA SER A 285 -7.25 12.61 25.97
C SER A 285 -7.64 13.94 26.62
N SER A 286 -6.64 14.80 26.87
CA SER A 286 -6.79 16.06 27.61
C SER A 286 -6.84 17.30 26.72
N VAL A 287 -6.49 17.17 25.44
CA VAL A 287 -6.35 18.27 24.48
C VAL A 287 -7.43 18.15 23.39
N SER A 288 -8.09 19.26 23.06
CA SER A 288 -9.11 19.30 22.01
C SER A 288 -8.50 19.29 20.61
N LYS A 289 -9.28 18.97 19.58
CA LYS A 289 -8.83 19.05 18.18
C LYS A 289 -8.38 20.47 17.80
N ALA A 290 -9.04 21.50 18.33
CA ALA A 290 -8.70 22.90 18.03
C ALA A 290 -7.32 23.32 18.58
N ASP A 291 -6.88 22.67 19.66
CA ASP A 291 -5.59 22.91 20.30
C ASP A 291 -4.45 22.05 19.73
N LEU A 292 -4.74 21.24 18.70
CA LEU A 292 -3.79 20.47 17.92
C LEU A 292 -3.72 21.03 16.51
N LYS A 293 -2.52 21.11 15.94
CA LYS A 293 -2.30 21.58 14.57
C LYS A 293 -1.36 20.66 13.81
N LEU A 294 -1.55 20.58 12.51
CA LEU A 294 -0.61 19.94 11.60
C LEU A 294 0.47 20.94 11.20
N VAL A 295 1.72 20.51 11.11
CA VAL A 295 2.81 21.28 10.49
C VAL A 295 2.99 20.81 9.05
N CYS A 296 2.76 21.71 8.09
CA CYS A 296 2.74 21.36 6.68
C CYS A 296 4.17 21.29 6.09
N PRO A 297 4.43 20.41 5.10
CA PRO A 297 5.76 20.30 4.49
C PRO A 297 6.24 21.59 3.84
N ASP A 298 5.33 22.36 3.24
CA ASP A 298 5.64 23.66 2.60
C ASP A 298 5.66 24.84 3.59
N GLY A 299 5.58 24.55 4.90
CA GLY A 299 5.50 25.51 5.99
C GLY A 299 4.08 25.96 6.31
N GLY A 300 3.94 26.53 7.50
CA GLY A 300 2.65 26.89 8.09
C GLY A 300 1.93 25.70 8.72
N CYS A 301 0.70 25.98 9.16
CA CYS A 301 -0.12 24.99 9.85
C CYS A 301 -1.50 24.84 9.24
N ALA A 302 -2.09 23.67 9.46
CA ALA A 302 -3.47 23.37 9.14
C ALA A 302 -4.22 22.78 10.35
N ASP A 303 -5.55 22.80 10.31
CA ASP A 303 -6.36 22.06 11.26
C ASP A 303 -6.16 20.56 11.05
N VAL A 304 -6.34 19.76 12.11
CA VAL A 304 -6.17 18.30 12.04
C VAL A 304 -7.13 17.63 11.05
N ASP A 305 -8.23 18.28 10.71
CA ASP A 305 -9.22 17.81 9.74
C ASP A 305 -8.84 18.16 8.28
N ASP A 306 -7.88 19.07 8.06
CA ASP A 306 -7.41 19.51 6.74
C ASP A 306 -6.15 18.76 6.27
N PHE A 307 -5.96 17.52 6.74
CA PHE A 307 -4.77 16.70 6.48
C PHE A 307 -4.52 16.42 5.00
N ASP A 308 -5.58 16.37 4.16
CA ASP A 308 -5.46 16.10 2.73
C ASP A 308 -4.53 17.14 2.06
N GLY A 309 -4.60 18.40 2.49
CA GLY A 309 -3.72 19.47 2.03
C GLY A 309 -2.42 19.63 2.83
N CYS A 310 -2.32 18.99 4.00
CA CYS A 310 -1.22 19.18 4.95
C CYS A 310 -0.75 17.83 5.55
N ASN A 311 -0.04 17.05 4.73
CA ASN A 311 0.58 15.77 5.10
C ASN A 311 1.96 15.65 4.45
N TYR A 312 2.81 14.75 4.94
CA TYR A 312 4.14 14.50 4.37
C TYR A 312 4.12 13.42 3.28
N ALA A 313 3.28 12.41 3.43
CA ALA A 313 3.01 11.42 2.38
C ALA A 313 1.66 10.74 2.61
N ARG A 314 1.06 10.28 1.51
CA ARG A 314 -0.06 9.35 1.50
C ARG A 314 0.51 7.93 1.45
N ILE A 315 0.06 7.07 2.36
CA ILE A 315 0.48 5.66 2.39
C ILE A 315 -0.67 4.82 1.85
N PRO A 316 -0.51 4.15 0.69
CA PRO A 316 -1.52 3.24 0.18
C PRO A 316 -1.65 1.99 1.05
N SER A 317 -2.81 1.34 1.00
CA SER A 317 -2.99 -0.01 1.51
C SER A 317 -2.11 -1.00 0.74
N HIS A 318 -2.08 -2.27 1.18
CA HIS A 318 -1.35 -3.31 0.47
C HIS A 318 -1.93 -3.46 -0.94
N MET A 319 -1.06 -3.76 -1.88
CA MET A 319 -1.33 -3.71 -3.31
C MET A 319 -1.12 -5.06 -3.97
N VAL A 320 -1.79 -5.21 -5.10
CA VAL A 320 -1.53 -6.26 -6.09
C VAL A 320 -0.78 -5.61 -7.24
N ALA A 321 0.35 -6.18 -7.63
CA ALA A 321 1.19 -5.66 -8.70
C ALA A 321 1.59 -6.76 -9.69
N VAL A 322 1.78 -6.40 -10.95
CA VAL A 322 2.01 -7.35 -12.05
C VAL A 322 3.18 -6.92 -12.93
N SER A 323 3.93 -7.88 -13.47
CA SER A 323 5.04 -7.61 -14.38
C SER A 323 4.53 -7.00 -15.70
N ALA A 324 4.77 -5.71 -15.93
CA ALA A 324 4.39 -5.05 -17.18
C ALA A 324 5.24 -5.53 -18.39
N LYS A 325 6.33 -6.26 -18.13
CA LYS A 325 7.18 -6.87 -19.16
C LYS A 325 6.58 -8.17 -19.71
N GLU A 326 5.81 -8.88 -18.91
CA GLU A 326 5.30 -10.22 -19.23
C GLU A 326 3.79 -10.26 -19.43
N LEU A 327 3.07 -9.35 -18.78
CA LEU A 327 1.62 -9.36 -18.71
C LEU A 327 1.00 -8.12 -19.37
N PRO A 328 -0.11 -8.27 -20.09
CA PRO A 328 -0.90 -7.14 -20.56
C PRO A 328 -1.66 -6.51 -19.37
N VAL A 329 -1.07 -5.45 -18.79
CA VAL A 329 -1.46 -4.89 -17.49
C VAL A 329 -2.94 -4.53 -17.43
N ASP A 330 -3.47 -3.88 -18.46
CA ASP A 330 -4.87 -3.41 -18.50
C ASP A 330 -5.86 -4.58 -18.51
N GLU A 331 -5.58 -5.60 -19.31
CA GLU A 331 -6.40 -6.80 -19.43
C GLU A 331 -6.35 -7.66 -18.17
N ILE A 332 -5.17 -7.83 -17.56
CA ILE A 332 -5.01 -8.54 -16.29
C ILE A 332 -5.71 -7.80 -15.16
N ARG A 333 -5.56 -6.48 -15.09
CA ARG A 333 -6.28 -5.64 -14.13
C ARG A 333 -7.79 -5.78 -14.29
N ALA A 334 -8.30 -5.71 -15.53
CA ALA A 334 -9.72 -5.91 -15.79
C ALA A 334 -10.18 -7.31 -15.36
N ALA A 335 -9.44 -8.37 -15.70
CA ALA A 335 -9.78 -9.73 -15.31
C ALA A 335 -9.78 -9.93 -13.79
N PHE A 336 -8.77 -9.41 -13.09
CA PHE A 336 -8.68 -9.46 -11.63
C PHE A 336 -9.82 -8.69 -10.97
N MET A 337 -10.09 -7.46 -11.43
CA MET A 337 -11.14 -6.62 -10.84
C MET A 337 -12.55 -7.12 -11.13
N ASP A 338 -12.78 -7.76 -12.29
CA ASP A 338 -14.04 -8.44 -12.60
C ASP A 338 -14.34 -9.58 -11.61
N ALA A 339 -13.31 -10.33 -11.21
CA ALA A 339 -13.42 -11.35 -10.17
C ALA A 339 -13.60 -10.73 -8.77
N ALA A 340 -12.74 -9.76 -8.44
CA ALA A 340 -12.69 -9.11 -7.12
C ALA A 340 -13.97 -8.33 -6.78
N SER A 341 -14.73 -7.88 -7.78
CA SER A 341 -15.99 -7.16 -7.61
C SER A 341 -17.21 -8.06 -7.37
N THR A 342 -17.04 -9.39 -7.34
CA THR A 342 -18.17 -10.33 -7.15
C THR A 342 -18.51 -10.53 -5.66
N PRO A 343 -19.80 -10.78 -5.33
CA PRO A 343 -20.18 -11.16 -3.96
C PRO A 343 -19.49 -12.43 -3.46
N ALA A 344 -19.19 -13.37 -4.38
CA ALA A 344 -18.46 -14.58 -4.05
C ALA A 344 -17.03 -14.28 -3.59
N PHE A 345 -16.34 -13.34 -4.25
CA PHE A 345 -15.02 -12.89 -3.83
C PHE A 345 -15.05 -12.17 -2.48
N ALA A 346 -16.02 -11.29 -2.25
CA ALA A 346 -16.21 -10.62 -0.97
C ALA A 346 -16.47 -11.62 0.19
N ASN A 347 -17.29 -12.65 -0.07
CA ASN A 347 -17.53 -13.73 0.90
C ASN A 347 -16.25 -14.52 1.18
N TRP A 348 -15.44 -14.80 0.15
CA TRP A 348 -14.15 -15.46 0.32
C TRP A 348 -13.18 -14.59 1.14
N LEU A 349 -13.06 -13.29 0.88
CA LEU A 349 -12.27 -12.37 1.71
C LEU A 349 -12.68 -12.40 3.19
N SER A 350 -13.98 -12.54 3.49
CA SER A 350 -14.46 -12.63 4.88
C SER A 350 -13.92 -13.84 5.66
N THR A 351 -13.45 -14.88 4.94
CA THR A 351 -12.77 -16.05 5.51
C THR A 351 -11.31 -15.78 5.88
N LYS A 352 -10.80 -14.58 5.56
CA LYS A 352 -9.43 -14.12 5.81
C LYS A 352 -8.37 -15.00 5.14
N PRO A 353 -8.45 -15.21 3.81
CA PRO A 353 -7.44 -15.96 3.08
C PRO A 353 -6.06 -15.34 3.27
N ALA A 354 -5.02 -16.18 3.36
CA ALA A 354 -3.67 -15.72 3.68
C ALA A 354 -3.00 -14.87 2.59
N LEU A 355 -3.62 -14.73 1.41
CA LEU A 355 -3.17 -13.91 0.28
C LEU A 355 -3.44 -12.40 0.42
N PHE A 356 -4.16 -11.99 1.46
CA PHE A 356 -4.51 -10.60 1.73
C PHE A 356 -4.39 -10.34 3.23
N LYS A 357 -4.39 -9.07 3.63
CA LYS A 357 -4.52 -8.75 5.06
C LYS A 357 -5.87 -9.23 5.59
N ALA A 358 -5.86 -9.69 6.84
CA ALA A 358 -7.04 -10.21 7.53
C ALA A 358 -8.18 -9.17 7.70
N GLY A 359 -7.89 -7.88 7.50
CA GLY A 359 -8.86 -6.78 7.57
C GLY A 359 -9.51 -6.43 6.23
N THR A 360 -9.18 -7.13 5.15
CA THR A 360 -9.56 -6.79 3.79
C THR A 360 -11.00 -7.14 3.51
N LYS A 361 -11.76 -6.14 3.05
CA LYS A 361 -13.19 -6.23 2.77
C LYS A 361 -13.49 -6.13 1.27
N GLY A 362 -12.54 -5.67 0.47
CA GLY A 362 -12.66 -5.55 -0.98
C GLY A 362 -11.36 -5.10 -1.63
N MET A 363 -11.41 -4.85 -2.94
CA MET A 363 -10.30 -4.33 -3.73
C MET A 363 -10.74 -3.05 -4.46
N VAL A 364 -9.82 -2.10 -4.60
CA VAL A 364 -10.02 -0.88 -5.39
C VAL A 364 -9.07 -0.90 -6.57
N PRO A 365 -9.55 -0.63 -7.81
CA PRO A 365 -8.68 -0.61 -8.97
C PRO A 365 -7.73 0.57 -8.92
N ILE A 366 -6.47 0.35 -9.29
CA ILE A 366 -5.50 1.42 -9.55
C ILE A 366 -5.49 1.63 -11.06
N GLN A 367 -5.80 2.85 -11.51
CA GLN A 367 -5.87 3.19 -12.94
C GLN A 367 -4.72 4.06 -13.43
N GLU A 368 -4.01 4.66 -12.49
CA GLU A 368 -2.86 5.52 -12.73
C GLU A 368 -1.59 4.66 -12.76
N ASP A 369 -0.50 5.19 -13.31
CA ASP A 369 0.80 4.53 -13.19
C ASP A 369 1.23 4.46 -11.71
N THR A 370 2.08 3.49 -11.38
CA THR A 370 2.45 3.19 -9.98
C THR A 370 3.12 4.37 -9.29
N ILE A 371 3.98 5.11 -10.00
CA ILE A 371 4.68 6.26 -9.45
C ILE A 371 3.69 7.37 -9.11
N THR A 372 2.75 7.68 -10.01
CA THR A 372 1.69 8.66 -9.75
C THR A 372 0.80 8.23 -8.58
N TYR A 373 0.38 6.96 -8.53
CA TYR A 373 -0.48 6.45 -7.46
C TYR A 373 0.17 6.52 -6.07
N MET A 374 1.48 6.23 -6.01
CA MET A 374 2.28 6.30 -4.78
C MET A 374 2.63 7.74 -4.39
N GLY A 375 2.75 8.65 -5.35
CA GLY A 375 3.01 10.07 -5.13
C GLY A 375 4.31 10.31 -4.35
N ARG A 376 4.28 11.22 -3.37
CA ARG A 376 5.45 11.60 -2.55
C ARG A 376 6.12 10.44 -1.80
N LEU A 377 5.44 9.31 -1.65
CA LEU A 377 6.03 8.14 -1.02
C LEU A 377 7.18 7.55 -1.86
N VAL A 378 7.16 7.75 -3.19
CA VAL A 378 8.28 7.39 -4.08
C VAL A 378 9.53 8.18 -3.69
N ASP A 379 9.41 9.49 -3.48
CA ASP A 379 10.53 10.34 -3.06
C ASP A 379 11.03 9.94 -1.67
N VAL A 380 10.13 9.59 -0.75
CA VAL A 380 10.48 9.06 0.57
C VAL A 380 11.36 7.82 0.45
N TYR A 381 10.98 6.85 -0.37
CA TYR A 381 11.76 5.62 -0.54
C TYR A 381 13.08 5.87 -1.25
N ALA A 382 13.11 6.68 -2.31
CA ALA A 382 14.34 7.04 -3.00
C ALA A 382 15.36 7.74 -2.08
N ILE A 383 14.91 8.68 -1.24
CA ILE A 383 15.77 9.37 -0.27
C ILE A 383 16.39 8.38 0.73
N LEU A 384 15.62 7.39 1.17
CA LEU A 384 16.06 6.40 2.15
C LEU A 384 16.93 5.30 1.54
N GLU A 385 16.68 4.93 0.28
CA GLU A 385 17.54 4.06 -0.52
C GLU A 385 18.93 4.69 -0.69
N ASP A 386 19.01 5.97 -1.07
CA ASP A 386 20.27 6.73 -1.14
C ASP A 386 21.03 6.76 0.20
N LEU A 387 20.30 6.71 1.31
CA LEU A 387 20.87 6.68 2.66
C LEU A 387 21.39 5.29 3.06
N GLY A 388 21.01 4.22 2.33
CA GLY A 388 21.26 2.84 2.74
C GLY A 388 20.43 2.42 3.95
N TYR A 389 19.20 2.92 4.05
CA TYR A 389 18.29 2.66 5.16
C TYR A 389 17.72 1.23 5.20
N TYR A 390 17.48 0.68 4.01
CA TYR A 390 16.83 -0.61 3.77
C TYR A 390 17.82 -1.77 3.71
#